data_AF-A0A5Q0LID0-F1
#
_entry.id   AF-A0A5Q0LID0-F1
#
_cell.length_a   1.000
_cell.length_b   1.000
_cell.length_c   1.000
_cell.angle_alpha   90.00
_cell.angle_beta   90.00
_cell.angle_gamma   90.00
#
_symmetry.space_group_name_H-M   'P 1'
#
loop_
_entity.id
_entity.type
_entity.pdbx_description
1 polymer ?
#
loop_
_entity_poly.entity_id
_entity_poly.type
_entity_poly.pdbx_seq_one_letter_code
_entity_poly.pdbx_strand_id
1 'polypeptide(L)' 'MPSVDEAGRLALPSGVPVVLVARTAYDAGGVAVEVNDMVLDSAAHVLEYGFGA' A
#
# COMPACT_ATOMS: atom_id res chain seq x y z
N MET A 1 -10.88 -6.83 -1.43
CA MET A 1 -10.43 -8.13 -0.88
C MET A 1 -9.21 -8.57 -1.67
N PRO A 2 -8.20 -9.18 -1.04
CA PRO A 2 -6.99 -9.60 -1.76
C PRO A 2 -7.32 -10.67 -2.80
N SER A 3 -6.55 -10.69 -3.90
CA SER A 3 -6.51 -11.83 -4.81
C SER A 3 -5.86 -13.05 -4.12
N VAL A 4 -6.00 -14.23 -4.72
CA VAL A 4 -5.39 -15.46 -4.19
C VAL A 4 -3.85 -15.35 -4.15
N ASP A 5 -3.25 -14.72 -5.16
CA ASP A 5 -1.81 -14.50 -5.21
C ASP A 5 -1.35 -13.53 -4.11
N GLU A 6 -2.04 -12.40 -3.94
CA GLU A 6 -1.75 -11.42 -2.89
C GLU A 6 -1.86 -12.05 -1.49
N ALA A 7 -2.94 -12.80 -1.24
CA ALA A 7 -3.14 -13.49 0.03
C ALA A 7 -2.03 -14.51 0.31
N GLY A 8 -1.58 -15.25 -0.72
CA GLY A 8 -0.48 -16.21 -0.60
C GLY A 8 0.86 -15.53 -0.31
N ARG A 9 1.21 -14.49 -1.08
CA ARG A 9 2.49 -13.76 -0.93
C ARG A 9 2.62 -13.02 0.39
N LEU A 10 1.50 -12.53 0.94
CA LEU A 10 1.44 -11.84 2.22
C LEU A 10 1.14 -12.77 3.41
N ALA A 11 0.92 -14.07 3.14
CA ALA A 11 0.51 -15.06 4.14
C ALA A 11 -0.72 -14.63 4.96
N LEU A 12 -1.71 -14.03 4.29
CA LEU A 12 -2.92 -13.51 4.94
C LEU A 12 -3.82 -14.65 5.42
N PRO A 13 -4.34 -14.57 6.66
CA PRO A 13 -5.46 -15.39 7.08
C PRO A 13 -6.69 -15.12 6.18
N SER A 14 -7.56 -16.14 6.05
CA SER A 14 -8.78 -16.02 5.26
C SER A 14 -9.66 -14.88 5.75
N GLY A 15 -10.16 -14.06 4.82
CA GLY A 15 -11.07 -12.96 5.12
C GLY A 15 -10.41 -11.67 5.62
N VAL A 16 -9.07 -11.64 5.75
CA VAL A 16 -8.36 -10.40 6.11
C VAL A 16 -8.37 -9.43 4.91
N PRO A 17 -8.87 -8.19 5.08
CA PRO A 17 -8.83 -7.20 4.02
C PRO A 17 -7.41 -6.66 3.81
N VAL A 18 -7.22 -5.98 2.68
CA VAL A 18 -5.95 -5.32 2.34
C VAL A 18 -6.17 -3.86 2.02
N VAL A 19 -5.11 -3.07 2.15
CA VAL A 19 -5.07 -1.67 1.70
C VAL A 19 -4.25 -1.61 0.41
N LEU A 20 -4.81 -0.99 -0.62
CA LEU A 20 -4.09 -0.68 -1.85
C LEU A 20 -3.52 0.74 -1.76
N VAL A 21 -2.24 0.89 -2.05
CA VAL A 21 -1.54 2.18 -2.08
C VAL A 21 -0.82 2.33 -3.42
N ALA A 22 -1.24 3.33 -4.19
CA ALA A 22 -0.51 3.80 -5.35
C ALA A 22 0.26 5.07 -4.96
N ARG A 23 1.58 5.06 -5.16
CA ARG A 23 2.48 6.17 -4.88
C ARG A 23 3.31 6.50 -6.11
N THR A 24 3.39 7.78 -6.44
CA THR A 24 4.39 8.31 -7.37
C THR A 24 5.41 9.13 -6.59
N ALA A 25 6.69 8.77 -6.70
CA ALA A 25 7.77 9.58 -6.13
C ALA A 25 8.34 10.50 -7.23
N TYR A 26 8.61 11.74 -6.87
CA TYR A 26 9.17 12.75 -7.76
C TYR A 26 10.51 13.24 -7.22
N ASP A 27 11.45 13.56 -8.11
CA ASP A 27 12.67 14.26 -7.74
C ASP A 27 12.43 15.76 -7.50
N ALA A 28 13.49 16.50 -7.17
CA ALA A 28 13.43 17.94 -6.94
C ALA A 28 13.03 18.76 -8.19
N GLY A 29 13.15 18.19 -9.39
CA GLY A 29 12.72 18.79 -10.64
C GLY A 29 11.26 18.49 -10.99
N GLY A 30 10.56 17.72 -10.15
CA GLY A 30 9.18 17.29 -10.40
C GLY A 30 9.08 16.17 -11.42
N VAL A 31 10.18 15.47 -11.73
CA VAL A 31 10.16 14.31 -12.62
C VAL A 31 9.82 13.07 -11.80
N ALA A 32 8.85 12.28 -12.28
CA ALA A 32 8.50 11.02 -11.64
C ALA A 32 9.69 10.05 -11.77
N VAL A 33 10.22 9.61 -10.63
CA VAL A 33 11.34 8.65 -10.55
C VAL A 33 10.88 7.26 -10.15
N GLU A 34 9.69 7.13 -9.57
CA GLU A 34 9.10 5.86 -9.18
C GLU A 34 7.58 5.91 -9.31
N VAL A 35 7.01 4.83 -9.84
CA VAL A 35 5.59 4.50 -9.67
C VAL A 35 5.54 3.18 -8.92
N ASN A 36 4.87 3.19 -7.77
CA ASN A 36 4.76 2.05 -6.89
C ASN A 36 3.28 1.76 -6.62
N ASP A 37 2.89 0.51 -6.85
CA ASP A 37 1.55 0.01 -6.57
C ASP A 37 1.69 -1.16 -5.58
N MET A 38 1.12 -0.99 -4.40
CA MET A 38 1.37 -1.84 -3.23
C MET A 38 0.07 -2.36 -2.62
N VAL A 39 0.13 -3.62 -2.17
CA VAL A 39 -0.92 -4.28 -1.40
C VAL A 39 -0.39 -4.53 0.01
N LEU A 40 -1.08 -4.03 1.03
CA LEU A 40 -0.68 -4.09 2.43
C LEU A 40 -1.67 -4.92 3.25
N ASP A 41 -1.17 -5.75 4.16
CA ASP A 41 -1.97 -6.39 5.21
C ASP A 41 -2.55 -5.31 6.15
N SER A 42 -3.87 -5.18 6.16
CA SER A 42 -4.59 -4.20 6.98
C SER A 42 -4.54 -4.48 8.48
N ALA A 43 -4.27 -5.72 8.90
CA ALA A 43 -4.12 -6.07 10.30
C ALA A 43 -2.73 -5.71 10.85
N ALA A 44 -1.73 -5.67 9.98
CA ALA A 44 -0.34 -5.41 10.35
C ALA A 44 0.09 -3.94 10.21
N HIS A 45 -0.66 -3.12 9.47
CA HIS A 45 -0.28 -1.74 9.16
C HIS A 45 -1.36 -0.73 9.52
N VAL A 46 -0.94 0.37 10.13
CA VAL A 46 -1.75 1.57 10.35
C VAL A 46 -1.12 2.72 9.57
N LEU A 47 -1.88 3.36 8.69
CA LEU A 47 -1.45 4.55 7.97
C LEU A 47 -1.90 5.79 8.75
N GLU A 48 -0.94 6.45 9.41
CA GLU A 48 -1.20 7.64 10.22
C GLU A 48 -0.86 8.92 9.45
N TYR A 49 -1.74 9.92 9.52
CA TYR A 49 -1.59 11.19 8.84
C TYR A 49 -1.79 12.35 9.82
N GLY A 50 -0.84 13.27 9.83
CA GLY A 50 -0.98 14.57 10.49
C GLY A 50 -1.43 15.62 9.47
N PHE A 51 -2.68 16.06 9.55
CA PHE A 51 -3.15 17.20 8.79
C PHE A 51 -2.90 18.47 9.60
N GLY A 52 -2.16 19.42 9.05
CA GLY A 52 -2.00 20.75 9.63
C GLY A 52 -3.31 21.55 9.60
N ALA A 53 -3.41 22.57 10.46
CA ALA A 53 -4.52 23.53 10.48
C ALA A 53 -4.36 24.60 9.39
#